data_AF-A0A7X3ZIP7-F1
#
_entry.id   AF-A0A7X3ZIP7-F1
#
_cell.length_a   1.000
_cell.length_b   1.000
_cell.length_c   1.000
_cell.angle_alpha   90.00
_cell.angle_beta   90.00
_cell.angle_gamma   90.00
#
_symmetry.space_group_name_H-M   'P 1'
#
loop_
_entity.id
_entity.type
_entity.pdbx_description
1 polymer ?
#
loop_
_entity_poly.entity_id
_entity_poly.type
_entity_poly.pdbx_seq_one_letter_code
_entity_poly.pdbx_strand_id
1 'polypeptide(L)'
;MRSLVPLLLLFLLIMTIPCNAIYESTANANIFINIYKQRGDYGRLALWHEAAAECLNLISVPMSKIVHNYYERNGYEKWVERTEKEKLEIQERRQFHLKHAEAAWKKSTTTESVLNTEREKIAKFMKTWLPHYPDRFYKFGIYATFFREQLERAEQRKDYAKVLRLEAEAAEMCAAQYERIPIAYGLESYTKIRDAYLKRATLLRTLAKQSPKKLPDEVDIGKQIQLEKPDSTISPKKKADIILHTAKSDPRIKTVLANQKGVREYTWFQGFAWTVSFYNHSWGNLAIAVIDDQTGKVKDILRSKHETDKLKLVE
;
A
#
# COMPACT_ATOMS: atom_id res chain seq x y z
N MET A 1 -33.87 4.76 -27.35
CA MET A 1 -33.38 3.82 -26.31
C MET A 1 -32.05 3.20 -26.73
N ARG A 2 -30.94 3.95 -26.71
CA ARG A 2 -29.59 3.43 -26.95
C ARG A 2 -28.63 4.35 -26.20
N SER A 3 -28.15 3.92 -25.03
CA SER A 3 -26.98 4.45 -24.28
C SER A 3 -26.88 3.95 -22.82
N LEU A 4 -27.74 3.02 -22.37
CA LEU A 4 -27.62 2.44 -21.02
C LEU A 4 -26.65 1.25 -20.93
N VAL A 5 -26.44 0.52 -22.04
CA VAL A 5 -25.62 -0.70 -22.08
C VAL A 5 -24.11 -0.44 -21.84
N PRO A 6 -23.46 0.60 -22.42
CA PRO A 6 -22.03 0.83 -22.20
C PRO A 6 -21.73 1.29 -20.77
N LEU A 7 -22.62 2.10 -20.17
CA LEU A 7 -22.47 2.60 -18.81
C LEU A 7 -22.64 1.48 -17.77
N LEU A 8 -23.58 0.54 -18.02
CA LEU A 8 -23.80 -0.62 -17.17
C LEU A 8 -22.62 -1.62 -17.26
N LEU A 9 -22.06 -1.82 -18.45
CA LEU A 9 -20.84 -2.63 -18.65
C LEU A 9 -19.62 -2.00 -17.97
N LEU A 10 -19.47 -0.67 -18.02
CA LEU A 10 -18.41 0.04 -17.30
C LEU A 10 -18.57 -0.11 -15.77
N PHE A 11 -19.82 -0.04 -15.27
CA PHE A 11 -20.14 -0.27 -13.86
C PHE A 11 -19.82 -1.71 -13.43
N LEU A 12 -20.14 -2.70 -14.28
CA LEU A 12 -19.81 -4.11 -14.04
C LEU A 12 -18.28 -4.36 -14.08
N LEU A 13 -17.53 -3.66 -14.94
CA LEU A 13 -16.07 -3.75 -15.01
C LEU A 13 -15.36 -3.17 -13.78
N ILE A 14 -15.88 -2.08 -13.19
CA ILE A 14 -15.32 -1.50 -11.95
C ILE A 14 -15.59 -2.41 -10.73
N MET A 15 -16.66 -3.22 -10.79
CA MET A 15 -17.04 -4.17 -9.75
C MET A 15 -16.25 -5.48 -9.80
N THR A 16 -15.59 -5.81 -10.92
CA THR A 16 -14.84 -7.07 -11.10
C THR A 16 -13.34 -6.92 -10.91
N ILE A 17 -12.79 -5.71 -10.96
CA ILE A 17 -11.36 -5.47 -10.71
C ILE A 17 -11.15 -5.49 -9.19
N PRO A 18 -10.37 -6.45 -8.65
CA PRO A 18 -10.08 -6.50 -7.23
C PRO A 18 -9.43 -5.18 -6.79
N CYS A 19 -9.75 -4.73 -5.58
CA CYS A 19 -9.13 -3.51 -5.08
C CYS A 19 -7.60 -3.68 -5.11
N ASN A 20 -6.90 -2.88 -5.93
CA ASN A 20 -5.44 -2.93 -6.04
C ASN A 20 -4.74 -2.81 -4.68
N ALA A 21 -5.41 -2.24 -3.67
CA ALA A 21 -4.92 -2.16 -2.29
C ALA A 21 -4.56 -3.53 -1.68
N ILE A 22 -5.20 -4.62 -2.11
CA ILE A 22 -4.85 -5.99 -1.66
C ILE A 22 -3.47 -6.39 -2.16
N TYR A 23 -3.06 -5.90 -3.32
CA TYR A 23 -1.80 -6.23 -3.99
C TYR A 23 -0.68 -5.32 -3.54
N GLU A 24 -1.02 -4.11 -3.11
CA GLU A 24 -0.08 -3.16 -2.56
C GLU A 24 0.66 -3.71 -1.33
N SER A 25 0.04 -4.56 -0.49
CA SER A 25 0.66 -5.11 0.73
C SER A 25 1.98 -5.85 0.45
N THR A 26 2.08 -6.55 -0.68
CA THR A 26 3.25 -7.34 -1.05
C THR A 26 4.14 -6.68 -2.11
N ALA A 27 3.76 -5.52 -2.65
CA ALA A 27 4.43 -4.90 -3.79
C ALA A 27 5.95 -4.72 -3.58
N ASN A 28 6.36 -4.24 -2.41
CA ASN A 28 7.78 -4.04 -2.11
C ASN A 28 8.52 -5.35 -1.77
N ALA A 29 7.85 -6.31 -1.12
CA ALA A 29 8.44 -7.64 -0.91
C ALA A 29 8.69 -8.35 -2.26
N ASN A 30 7.79 -8.17 -3.23
CA ASN A 30 7.92 -8.73 -4.57
C ASN A 30 9.16 -8.22 -5.33
N ILE A 31 9.68 -7.02 -5.03
CA ILE A 31 10.93 -6.52 -5.60
C ILE A 31 12.07 -7.48 -5.21
N PHE A 32 12.20 -7.78 -3.92
CA PHE A 32 13.26 -8.65 -3.40
C PHE A 32 13.07 -10.11 -3.78
N ILE A 33 11.83 -10.61 -3.82
CA ILE A 33 11.50 -11.93 -4.37
C ILE A 33 12.03 -12.07 -5.80
N ASN A 34 11.78 -11.07 -6.66
CA ASN A 34 12.24 -11.10 -8.05
C ASN A 34 13.77 -11.08 -8.16
N ILE A 35 14.45 -10.30 -7.31
CA ILE A 35 15.92 -10.24 -7.28
C ILE A 35 16.51 -11.59 -6.87
N TYR A 36 16.08 -12.16 -5.75
CA TYR A 36 16.67 -13.39 -5.22
C TYR A 36 16.33 -14.62 -6.06
N LYS A 37 15.14 -14.64 -6.67
CA LYS A 37 14.78 -15.67 -7.65
C LYS A 37 15.72 -15.68 -8.85
N GLN A 38 16.07 -14.51 -9.38
CA GLN A 38 16.95 -14.40 -10.56
C GLN A 38 18.42 -14.66 -10.21
N ARG A 39 18.83 -14.38 -8.97
CA ARG A 39 20.17 -14.70 -8.45
C ARG A 39 20.31 -16.17 -8.01
N GLY A 40 19.23 -16.94 -7.95
CA GLY A 40 19.25 -18.30 -7.43
C GLY A 40 19.54 -18.39 -5.92
N ASP A 41 19.36 -17.31 -5.15
CA ASP A 41 19.52 -17.32 -3.70
C ASP A 41 18.22 -17.78 -3.02
N TYR A 42 18.04 -19.10 -2.98
CA TYR A 42 16.79 -19.71 -2.52
C TYR A 42 16.51 -19.49 -1.03
N GLY A 43 17.53 -19.33 -0.19
CA GLY A 43 17.33 -19.05 1.24
C GLY A 43 16.76 -17.65 1.48
N ARG A 44 17.34 -16.62 0.85
CA ARG A 44 16.76 -15.26 0.94
C ARG A 44 15.41 -15.16 0.22
N LEU A 45 15.25 -15.86 -0.90
CA LEU A 45 13.97 -15.95 -1.60
C LEU A 45 12.86 -16.49 -0.69
N ALA A 46 13.15 -17.56 0.06
CA ALA A 46 12.18 -18.16 0.98
C ALA A 46 11.72 -17.16 2.05
N LEU A 47 12.66 -16.49 2.71
CA LEU A 47 12.37 -15.46 3.71
C LEU A 47 11.51 -14.32 3.17
N TRP A 48 11.75 -13.87 1.94
CA TRP A 48 10.95 -12.79 1.35
C TRP A 48 9.55 -13.24 0.91
N HIS A 49 9.37 -14.51 0.54
CA HIS A 49 8.04 -15.08 0.38
C HIS A 49 7.29 -15.15 1.72
N GLU A 50 7.94 -15.55 2.81
CA GLU A 50 7.35 -15.54 4.16
C GLU A 50 6.96 -14.11 4.57
N ALA A 51 7.84 -13.13 4.36
CA ALA A 51 7.55 -11.73 4.63
C ALA A 51 6.35 -11.20 3.82
N ALA A 52 6.20 -11.59 2.56
CA ALA A 52 5.04 -11.25 1.74
C ALA A 52 3.75 -11.89 2.28
N ALA A 53 3.81 -13.16 2.71
CA ALA A 53 2.68 -13.83 3.36
C ALA A 53 2.30 -13.16 4.69
N GLU A 54 3.29 -12.69 5.45
CA GLU A 54 3.10 -11.96 6.70
C GLU A 54 2.48 -10.58 6.44
N CYS A 55 2.92 -9.85 5.40
CA CYS A 55 2.29 -8.60 4.97
C CYS A 55 0.80 -8.79 4.66
N LEU A 56 0.42 -9.84 3.92
CA LEU A 56 -0.99 -10.14 3.66
C LEU A 56 -1.77 -10.37 4.96
N ASN A 57 -1.19 -11.08 5.92
CA ASN A 57 -1.82 -11.38 7.20
C ASN A 57 -1.96 -10.15 8.11
N LEU A 58 -0.92 -9.32 8.20
CA LEU A 58 -0.88 -8.18 9.10
C LEU A 58 -1.52 -6.92 8.52
N ILE A 59 -1.67 -6.83 7.20
CA ILE A 59 -2.20 -5.65 6.51
C ILE A 59 -3.53 -6.00 5.84
N SER A 60 -3.50 -6.86 4.81
CA SER A 60 -4.66 -7.05 3.93
C SER A 60 -5.84 -7.71 4.66
N VAL A 61 -5.60 -8.72 5.50
CA VAL A 61 -6.64 -9.38 6.29
C VAL A 61 -7.36 -8.42 7.25
N PRO A 62 -6.68 -7.69 8.16
CA PRO A 62 -7.37 -6.78 9.07
C PRO A 62 -8.07 -5.63 8.33
N MET A 63 -7.49 -5.12 7.25
CA MET A 63 -8.14 -4.11 6.40
C MET A 63 -9.44 -4.65 5.81
N SER A 64 -9.40 -5.80 5.13
CA SER A 64 -10.61 -6.44 4.56
C SER A 64 -11.70 -6.65 5.61
N LYS A 65 -11.33 -7.08 6.82
CA LYS A 65 -12.28 -7.27 7.94
C LYS A 65 -12.92 -5.96 8.41
N ILE A 66 -12.16 -4.88 8.56
CA ILE A 66 -12.69 -3.56 8.98
C ILE A 66 -13.72 -3.07 7.98
N VAL A 67 -13.41 -3.25 6.70
CA VAL A 67 -14.22 -2.84 5.57
C VAL A 67 -15.51 -3.63 5.49
N HIS A 68 -15.40 -4.95 5.51
CA HIS A 68 -16.53 -5.84 5.44
C HIS A 68 -17.55 -5.51 6.53
N ASN A 69 -17.07 -5.36 7.77
CA ASN A 69 -17.91 -4.98 8.90
C ASN A 69 -18.60 -3.62 8.70
N TYR A 70 -17.93 -2.65 8.07
CA TYR A 70 -18.53 -1.36 7.75
C TYR A 70 -19.66 -1.51 6.72
N TYR A 71 -19.43 -2.28 5.66
CA TYR A 71 -20.45 -2.50 4.63
C TYR A 71 -21.67 -3.26 5.14
N GLU A 72 -21.44 -4.31 5.93
CA GLU A 72 -22.50 -5.12 6.53
C GLU A 72 -23.40 -4.28 7.43
N ARG A 73 -22.81 -3.49 8.36
CA ARG A 73 -23.56 -2.64 9.29
C ARG A 73 -24.41 -1.58 8.62
N ASN A 74 -24.03 -1.14 7.42
CA ASN A 74 -24.71 -0.09 6.68
C ASN A 74 -25.59 -0.63 5.53
N GLY A 75 -25.77 -1.96 5.44
CA GLY A 75 -26.66 -2.59 4.45
C GLY A 75 -26.15 -2.51 3.01
N TYR A 76 -24.83 -2.43 2.81
CA TYR A 76 -24.21 -2.36 1.48
C TYR A 76 -23.94 -3.77 0.92
N GLU A 77 -24.99 -4.57 0.68
CA GLU A 77 -24.91 -6.00 0.33
C GLU A 77 -23.92 -6.32 -0.81
N LYS A 78 -23.98 -5.58 -1.93
CA LYS A 78 -23.05 -5.80 -3.06
C LYS A 78 -21.58 -5.58 -2.69
N TRP A 79 -21.32 -4.67 -1.75
CA TRP A 79 -19.97 -4.40 -1.27
C TRP A 79 -19.52 -5.46 -0.26
N VAL A 80 -20.44 -6.00 0.55
CA VAL A 80 -20.20 -7.17 1.40
C VAL A 80 -19.77 -8.36 0.55
N GLU A 81 -20.54 -8.72 -0.48
CA GLU A 81 -20.22 -9.82 -1.41
C GLU A 81 -18.83 -9.65 -2.03
N ARG A 82 -18.52 -8.43 -2.51
CA ARG A 82 -17.19 -8.11 -3.05
C ARG A 82 -16.08 -8.36 -2.03
N THR A 83 -16.25 -7.91 -0.79
CA THR A 83 -15.22 -8.07 0.24
C THR A 83 -15.00 -9.52 0.67
N GLU A 84 -16.04 -10.36 0.64
CA GLU A 84 -15.87 -11.81 0.88
C GLU A 84 -15.06 -12.49 -0.23
N LYS A 85 -15.27 -12.09 -1.49
CA LYS A 85 -14.41 -12.54 -2.59
C LYS A 85 -12.96 -12.08 -2.39
N GLU A 86 -12.74 -10.81 -2.07
CA GLU A 86 -11.42 -10.23 -1.83
C GLU A 86 -10.68 -10.95 -0.67
N LYS A 87 -11.41 -11.37 0.37
CA LYS A 87 -10.88 -12.16 1.49
C LYS A 87 -10.38 -13.54 1.05
N LEU A 88 -11.08 -14.22 0.14
CA LEU A 88 -10.61 -15.48 -0.45
C LEU A 88 -9.32 -15.25 -1.26
N GLU A 89 -9.28 -14.21 -2.10
CA GLU A 89 -8.11 -13.86 -2.91
C GLU A 89 -6.87 -13.55 -2.03
N ILE A 90 -7.06 -12.88 -0.88
CA ILE A 90 -5.99 -12.66 0.11
C ILE A 90 -5.44 -13.99 0.63
N GLN A 91 -6.33 -14.94 0.97
CA GLN A 91 -5.90 -16.25 1.48
C GLN A 91 -5.17 -17.07 0.42
N GLU A 92 -5.68 -17.11 -0.81
CA GLU A 92 -5.03 -17.79 -1.93
C GLU A 92 -3.63 -17.25 -2.18
N ARG A 93 -3.46 -15.92 -2.17
CA ARG A 93 -2.14 -15.27 -2.31
C ARG A 93 -1.22 -15.58 -1.14
N ARG A 94 -1.73 -15.58 0.08
CA ARG A 94 -0.95 -15.95 1.25
C ARG A 94 -0.43 -17.38 1.11
N GLN A 95 -1.30 -18.32 0.71
CA GLN A 95 -0.91 -19.71 0.47
C GLN A 95 0.06 -19.86 -0.69
N PHE A 96 -0.09 -19.07 -1.76
CA PHE A 96 0.88 -19.03 -2.86
C PHE A 96 2.27 -18.71 -2.34
N HIS A 97 2.43 -17.65 -1.53
CA HIS A 97 3.73 -17.27 -0.98
C HIS A 97 4.30 -18.32 -0.03
N LEU A 98 3.49 -18.88 0.89
CA LEU A 98 3.95 -19.93 1.80
C LEU A 98 4.45 -21.19 1.07
N LYS A 99 3.71 -21.66 0.05
CA LYS A 99 4.14 -22.79 -0.78
C LYS A 99 5.46 -22.51 -1.51
N HIS A 100 5.64 -21.29 -2.00
CA HIS A 100 6.89 -20.89 -2.67
C HIS A 100 8.05 -20.75 -1.69
N ALA A 101 7.81 -20.28 -0.46
CA ALA A 101 8.81 -20.26 0.59
C ALA A 101 9.28 -21.68 0.92
N GLU A 102 8.35 -22.62 1.14
CA GLU A 102 8.66 -24.02 1.41
C GLU A 102 9.48 -24.65 0.29
N ALA A 103 9.07 -24.42 -0.98
CA ALA A 103 9.80 -24.92 -2.14
C ALA A 103 11.20 -24.32 -2.28
N ALA A 104 11.38 -23.05 -1.90
CA ALA A 104 12.68 -22.39 -1.90
C ALA A 104 13.58 -22.90 -0.77
N TRP A 105 13.04 -23.12 0.44
CA TRP A 105 13.79 -23.72 1.55
C TRP A 105 14.38 -25.09 1.20
N LYS A 106 13.61 -25.94 0.51
CA LYS A 106 14.08 -27.26 0.03
C LYS A 106 15.30 -27.19 -0.90
N LYS A 107 15.55 -26.03 -1.53
CA LYS A 107 16.67 -25.78 -2.45
C LYS A 107 17.77 -24.91 -1.85
N SER A 108 17.57 -24.42 -0.62
CA SER A 108 18.46 -23.44 -0.02
C SER A 108 19.79 -24.06 0.39
N THR A 109 20.88 -23.44 -0.05
CA THR A 109 22.24 -23.66 0.45
C THR A 109 22.80 -22.41 1.14
N THR A 110 21.97 -21.39 1.34
CA THR A 110 22.34 -20.11 1.94
C THR A 110 22.71 -20.29 3.41
N THR A 111 23.84 -19.72 3.84
CA THR A 111 24.36 -19.90 5.20
C THR A 111 23.51 -19.18 6.25
N GLU A 112 23.48 -19.70 7.48
CA GLU A 112 22.66 -19.14 8.56
C GLU A 112 23.03 -17.68 8.91
N SER A 113 24.32 -17.34 8.85
CA SER A 113 24.78 -15.95 9.06
C SER A 113 24.16 -14.98 8.04
N VAL A 114 24.06 -15.40 6.77
CA VAL A 114 23.41 -14.62 5.72
C VAL A 114 21.90 -14.52 5.95
N LEU A 115 21.27 -15.62 6.36
CA LEU A 115 19.83 -15.65 6.66
C LEU A 115 19.48 -14.74 7.84
N ASN A 116 20.27 -14.73 8.90
CA ASN A 116 20.09 -13.83 10.05
C ASN A 116 20.15 -12.36 9.64
N THR A 117 21.15 -12.00 8.82
CA THR A 117 21.25 -10.64 8.27
C THR A 117 20.01 -10.28 7.44
N GLU A 118 19.46 -11.22 6.70
CA GLU A 118 18.25 -10.98 5.89
C GLU A 118 16.98 -10.85 6.74
N ARG A 119 16.84 -11.66 7.81
CA ARG A 119 15.75 -11.54 8.78
C ARG A 119 15.74 -10.17 9.46
N GLU A 120 16.91 -9.62 9.80
CA GLU A 120 17.01 -8.26 10.33
C GLU A 120 16.53 -7.20 9.34
N LYS A 121 16.83 -7.35 8.04
CA LYS A 121 16.31 -6.44 7.00
C LYS A 121 14.79 -6.54 6.90
N ILE A 122 14.25 -7.76 6.93
CA ILE A 122 12.80 -7.98 6.90
C ILE A 122 12.13 -7.36 8.13
N ALA A 123 12.69 -7.53 9.32
CA ALA A 123 12.15 -6.88 10.53
C ALA A 123 12.13 -5.35 10.40
N LYS A 124 13.20 -4.74 9.85
CA LYS A 124 13.24 -3.30 9.57
C LYS A 124 12.23 -2.88 8.52
N PHE A 125 12.06 -3.70 7.48
CA PHE A 125 11.05 -3.52 6.46
C PHE A 125 9.64 -3.52 7.05
N MET A 126 9.27 -4.52 7.85
CA MET A 126 7.95 -4.62 8.48
C MET A 126 7.64 -3.40 9.36
N LYS A 127 8.59 -3.01 10.22
CA LYS A 127 8.44 -1.82 11.09
C LYS A 127 8.29 -0.52 10.31
N THR A 128 8.95 -0.41 9.15
CA THR A 128 8.80 0.74 8.27
C THR A 128 7.45 0.69 7.56
N TRP A 129 7.04 -0.47 7.08
CA TRP A 129 5.94 -0.63 6.12
C TRP A 129 4.56 -0.65 6.76
N LEU A 130 4.37 -1.35 7.88
CA LEU A 130 3.06 -1.51 8.54
C LEU A 130 2.36 -0.17 8.85
N PRO A 131 3.05 0.86 9.39
CA PRO A 131 2.38 2.12 9.71
C PRO A 131 2.02 2.99 8.50
N HIS A 132 2.50 2.66 7.30
CA HIS A 132 2.12 3.40 6.08
C HIS A 132 0.76 2.98 5.51
N TYR A 133 0.26 1.79 5.85
CA TYR A 133 -0.97 1.26 5.25
C TYR A 133 -2.26 1.96 5.65
N PRO A 134 -2.47 2.35 6.93
CA PRO A 134 -3.68 3.10 7.28
C PRO A 134 -3.86 4.37 6.42
N ASP A 135 -2.77 5.12 6.19
CA ASP A 135 -2.83 6.32 5.34
C ASP A 135 -2.95 5.99 3.85
N ARG A 136 -2.27 4.94 3.37
CA ARG A 136 -2.38 4.50 1.97
C ARG A 136 -3.79 4.02 1.66
N PHE A 137 -4.44 3.35 2.61
CA PHE A 137 -5.84 2.96 2.48
C PHE A 137 -6.76 4.17 2.38
N TYR A 138 -6.52 5.20 3.20
CA TYR A 138 -7.27 6.46 3.11
C TYR A 138 -7.05 7.16 1.75
N LYS A 139 -5.83 7.13 1.19
CA LYS A 139 -5.56 7.80 -0.11
C LYS A 139 -5.98 7.00 -1.34
N PHE A 140 -5.80 5.69 -1.30
CA PHE A 140 -5.81 4.83 -2.50
C PHE A 140 -6.68 3.58 -2.36
N GLY A 141 -7.28 3.34 -1.19
CA GLY A 141 -8.17 2.22 -0.93
C GLY A 141 -9.64 2.60 -1.09
N ILE A 142 -10.47 2.24 -0.11
CA ILE A 142 -11.94 2.40 -0.15
C ILE A 142 -12.39 3.84 -0.27
N TYR A 143 -11.55 4.75 0.20
CA TYR A 143 -11.89 6.15 0.11
C TYR A 143 -11.93 6.62 -1.35
N ALA A 144 -10.98 6.17 -2.19
CA ALA A 144 -10.95 6.50 -3.61
C ALA A 144 -12.05 5.79 -4.43
N THR A 145 -12.57 4.66 -3.95
CA THR A 145 -13.54 3.84 -4.69
C THR A 145 -14.99 4.03 -4.22
N PHE A 146 -15.25 3.95 -2.92
CA PHE A 146 -16.59 4.02 -2.34
C PHE A 146 -16.91 5.38 -1.71
N PHE A 147 -16.07 5.86 -0.77
CA PHE A 147 -16.39 7.11 -0.06
C PHE A 147 -16.39 8.31 -1.01
N ARG A 148 -15.44 8.40 -1.95
CA ARG A 148 -15.39 9.49 -2.94
C ARG A 148 -16.72 9.68 -3.67
N GLU A 149 -17.29 8.59 -4.20
CA GLU A 149 -18.57 8.66 -4.91
C GLU A 149 -19.72 9.09 -3.98
N GLN A 150 -19.74 8.61 -2.74
CA GLN A 150 -20.75 8.98 -1.76
C GLN A 150 -20.62 10.44 -1.29
N LEU A 151 -19.38 10.91 -1.12
CA LEU A 151 -19.05 12.29 -0.77
C LEU A 151 -19.43 13.24 -1.89
N GLU A 152 -18.97 12.99 -3.12
CA GLU A 152 -19.31 13.81 -4.30
C GLU A 152 -20.82 13.93 -4.49
N ARG A 153 -21.57 12.83 -4.34
CA ARG A 153 -23.04 12.86 -4.41
C ARG A 153 -23.69 13.65 -3.29
N ALA A 154 -23.16 13.56 -2.07
CA ALA A 154 -23.68 14.30 -0.92
C ALA A 154 -23.42 15.81 -1.10
N GLU A 155 -22.24 16.19 -1.56
CA GLU A 155 -21.87 17.57 -1.88
C GLU A 155 -22.73 18.16 -2.99
N GLN A 156 -22.95 17.42 -4.09
CA GLN A 156 -23.83 17.85 -5.19
C GLN A 156 -25.27 18.11 -4.71
N ARG A 157 -25.73 17.35 -3.73
CA ARG A 157 -27.06 17.51 -3.10
C ARG A 157 -27.07 18.57 -1.99
N LYS A 158 -25.92 19.18 -1.67
CA LYS A 158 -25.72 20.07 -0.54
C LYS A 158 -26.12 19.44 0.80
N ASP A 159 -26.02 18.11 0.91
CA ASP A 159 -26.26 17.35 2.13
C ASP A 159 -24.97 17.31 2.97
N TYR A 160 -24.62 18.45 3.54
CA TYR A 160 -23.37 18.59 4.31
C TYR A 160 -23.37 17.77 5.59
N ALA A 161 -24.55 17.46 6.16
CA ALA A 161 -24.66 16.53 7.28
C ALA A 161 -24.23 15.11 6.88
N LYS A 162 -24.57 14.65 5.67
CA LYS A 162 -24.07 13.39 5.13
C LYS A 162 -22.58 13.43 4.81
N VAL A 163 -22.06 14.52 4.23
CA VAL A 163 -20.62 14.68 4.00
C VAL A 163 -19.84 14.47 5.30
N LEU A 164 -20.23 15.17 6.37
CA LEU A 164 -19.57 15.07 7.67
C LEU A 164 -19.65 13.68 8.30
N ARG A 165 -20.77 12.96 8.12
CA ARG A 165 -20.90 11.57 8.60
C ARG A 165 -19.96 10.61 7.87
N LEU A 166 -19.88 10.71 6.55
CA LEU A 166 -18.98 9.90 5.74
C LEU A 166 -17.51 10.12 6.12
N GLU A 167 -17.11 11.38 6.34
CA GLU A 167 -15.77 11.70 6.84
C GLU A 167 -15.49 11.13 8.23
N ALA A 168 -16.48 11.18 9.13
CA ALA A 168 -16.34 10.63 10.46
C ALA A 168 -16.14 9.10 10.42
N GLU A 169 -16.91 8.41 9.59
CA GLU A 169 -16.81 6.96 9.38
C GLU A 169 -15.45 6.57 8.80
N ALA A 170 -14.96 7.31 7.82
CA ALA A 170 -13.63 7.08 7.26
C ALA A 170 -12.51 7.29 8.30
N ALA A 171 -12.63 8.32 9.15
CA ALA A 171 -11.68 8.54 10.25
C ALA A 171 -11.68 7.37 11.25
N GLU A 172 -12.84 6.82 11.60
CA GLU A 172 -12.92 5.64 12.49
C GLU A 172 -12.32 4.39 11.87
N MET A 173 -12.54 4.17 10.57
CA MET A 173 -11.90 3.06 9.86
C MET A 173 -10.38 3.21 9.83
N CYS A 174 -9.86 4.45 9.74
CA CYS A 174 -8.42 4.71 9.85
C CYS A 174 -7.90 4.40 11.25
N ALA A 175 -8.60 4.86 12.30
CA ALA A 175 -8.25 4.53 13.68
C ALA A 175 -8.21 3.01 13.92
N ALA A 176 -9.24 2.28 13.48
CA ALA A 176 -9.30 0.83 13.59
C ALA A 176 -8.12 0.13 12.87
N GLN A 177 -7.64 0.69 11.76
CA GLN A 177 -6.46 0.16 11.07
C GLN A 177 -5.17 0.42 11.84
N TYR A 178 -4.97 1.62 12.41
CA TYR A 178 -3.82 1.87 13.29
C TYR A 178 -3.81 0.92 14.49
N GLU A 179 -4.98 0.62 15.06
CA GLU A 179 -5.10 -0.34 16.14
C GLU A 179 -4.72 -1.78 15.72
N ARG A 180 -5.25 -2.25 14.59
CA ARG A 180 -5.09 -3.65 14.17
C ARG A 180 -3.81 -3.96 13.39
N ILE A 181 -3.11 -2.95 12.88
CA ILE A 181 -1.94 -3.13 12.01
C ILE A 181 -0.65 -2.76 12.77
N PRO A 182 -0.27 -1.48 12.94
CA PRO A 182 0.98 -1.16 13.62
C PRO A 182 0.91 -1.41 15.14
N ILE A 183 -0.17 -1.04 15.84
CA ILE A 183 -0.23 -1.16 17.32
C ILE A 183 -0.27 -2.64 17.74
N ALA A 184 -1.10 -3.47 17.09
CA ALA A 184 -1.12 -4.91 17.32
C ALA A 184 0.23 -5.60 17.05
N TYR A 185 1.10 -4.99 16.23
CA TYR A 185 2.47 -5.44 15.99
C TYR A 185 3.50 -4.90 17.01
N GLY A 186 3.04 -4.20 18.06
CA GLY A 186 3.89 -3.62 19.10
C GLY A 186 4.45 -2.24 18.78
N LEU A 187 3.95 -1.55 17.75
CA LEU A 187 4.32 -0.16 17.43
C LEU A 187 3.41 0.82 18.19
N GLU A 188 3.47 0.78 19.52
CA GLU A 188 2.55 1.52 20.41
C GLU A 188 2.63 3.05 20.26
N SER A 189 3.73 3.58 19.72
CA SER A 189 3.90 5.01 19.45
C SER A 189 2.82 5.57 18.51
N TYR A 190 2.19 4.72 17.69
CA TYR A 190 1.09 5.09 16.80
C TYR A 190 -0.28 5.26 17.48
N THR A 191 -0.38 4.97 18.79
CA THR A 191 -1.61 5.19 19.59
C THR A 191 -2.10 6.62 19.51
N LYS A 192 -1.19 7.61 19.54
CA LYS A 192 -1.55 9.03 19.41
C LYS A 192 -2.22 9.35 18.07
N ILE A 193 -1.78 8.69 16.98
CA ILE A 193 -2.40 8.87 15.66
C ILE A 193 -3.80 8.28 15.65
N ARG A 194 -3.97 7.04 16.14
CA ARG A 194 -5.30 6.42 16.30
C ARG A 194 -6.26 7.34 17.07
N ASP A 195 -5.82 7.86 18.21
CA ASP A 195 -6.67 8.67 19.10
C ASP A 195 -7.07 10.00 18.44
N ALA A 196 -6.18 10.60 17.65
CA ALA A 196 -6.53 11.79 16.88
C ALA A 196 -7.58 11.49 15.80
N TYR A 197 -7.51 10.35 15.12
CA TYR A 197 -8.56 9.92 14.18
C TYR A 197 -9.91 9.71 14.89
N LEU A 198 -9.92 9.11 16.08
CA LEU A 198 -11.14 8.97 16.89
C LEU A 198 -11.71 10.33 17.33
N LYS A 199 -10.86 11.24 17.78
CA LYS A 199 -11.25 12.61 18.16
C LYS A 199 -11.83 13.38 16.97
N ARG A 200 -11.20 13.27 15.78
CA ARG A 200 -11.69 13.84 14.51
C ARG A 200 -13.08 13.28 14.18
N ALA A 201 -13.28 11.96 14.27
CA ALA A 201 -14.57 11.33 13.99
C ALA A 201 -15.69 11.85 14.91
N THR A 202 -15.40 11.99 16.20
CA THR A 202 -16.37 12.53 17.19
C THR A 202 -16.74 13.98 16.91
N LEU A 203 -15.75 14.82 16.55
CA LEU A 203 -15.99 16.20 16.13
C LEU A 203 -16.92 16.25 14.90
N LEU A 204 -16.59 15.48 13.85
CA LEU A 204 -17.35 15.47 12.60
C LEU A 204 -18.80 15.00 12.80
N ARG A 205 -19.02 13.98 13.65
CA ARG A 205 -20.38 13.55 14.03
C ARG A 205 -21.15 14.61 14.78
N THR A 206 -20.49 15.35 15.65
CA THR A 206 -21.10 16.45 16.42
C THR A 206 -21.55 17.57 15.48
N LEU A 207 -20.68 17.97 14.54
CA LEU A 207 -21.02 18.95 13.50
C LEU A 207 -22.13 18.44 12.57
N ALA A 208 -22.13 17.16 12.20
CA ALA A 208 -23.18 16.59 11.36
C ALA A 208 -24.58 16.68 12.01
N LYS A 209 -24.68 16.48 13.33
CA LYS A 209 -25.94 16.59 14.09
C LYS A 209 -26.54 18.00 14.04
N GLN A 210 -25.70 19.03 13.88
CA GLN A 210 -26.14 20.41 13.75
C GLN A 210 -26.81 20.70 12.39
N SER A 211 -26.79 19.74 11.46
CA SER A 211 -27.40 19.84 10.13
C SER A 211 -27.00 21.12 9.39
N PRO A 212 -25.69 21.35 9.20
CA PRO A 212 -25.21 22.64 8.76
C PRO A 212 -25.58 22.90 7.28
N LYS A 213 -25.88 24.15 6.96
CA LYS A 213 -26.25 24.59 5.60
C LYS A 213 -25.04 24.78 4.67
N LYS A 214 -23.83 24.74 5.22
CA LYS A 214 -22.54 24.76 4.53
C LYS A 214 -21.54 23.95 5.37
N LEU A 215 -20.42 23.56 4.79
CA LEU A 215 -19.34 22.96 5.58
C LEU A 215 -18.81 23.97 6.60
N PRO A 216 -18.71 23.60 7.89
CA PRO A 216 -18.07 24.44 8.90
C PRO A 216 -16.58 24.64 8.58
N ASP A 217 -16.03 25.80 8.96
CA ASP A 217 -14.63 26.15 8.64
C ASP A 217 -13.62 25.25 9.38
N GLU A 218 -14.05 24.63 10.49
CA GLU A 218 -13.30 23.61 11.23
C GLU A 218 -13.11 22.31 10.42
N VAL A 219 -13.88 22.14 9.35
CA VAL A 219 -13.86 20.99 8.45
C VAL A 219 -13.08 21.36 7.21
N ASP A 220 -11.77 21.43 7.37
CA ASP A 220 -10.87 21.45 6.23
C ASP A 220 -10.85 20.06 5.58
N ILE A 221 -11.62 19.91 4.50
CA ILE A 221 -11.71 18.70 3.69
C ILE A 221 -10.36 18.53 2.99
N GLY A 222 -9.61 17.50 3.38
CA GLY A 222 -8.28 17.21 2.83
C GLY A 222 -7.11 17.50 3.77
N LYS A 223 -7.33 18.15 4.92
CA LYS A 223 -6.36 18.07 6.02
C LYS A 223 -6.38 16.65 6.58
N GLN A 224 -5.46 15.83 6.06
CA GLN A 224 -4.97 14.68 6.81
C GLN A 224 -4.65 15.16 8.22
N ILE A 225 -4.86 14.31 9.22
CA ILE A 225 -4.37 14.58 10.56
C ILE A 225 -2.85 14.77 10.42
N GLN A 226 -2.41 16.04 10.42
CA GLN A 226 -1.00 16.44 10.33
C GLN A 226 -0.37 16.26 11.71
N LEU A 227 -0.50 15.06 12.26
CA LEU A 227 0.37 14.67 13.35
C LEU A 227 1.71 14.35 12.73
N GLU A 228 2.77 14.89 13.33
CA GLU A 228 4.10 14.33 13.14
C GLU A 228 3.99 12.84 13.41
N LYS A 229 4.32 12.04 12.39
CA LYS A 229 4.41 10.60 12.59
C LYS A 229 5.45 10.38 13.68
N PRO A 230 5.21 9.48 14.64
CA PRO A 230 6.21 9.13 15.62
C PRO A 230 7.54 8.89 14.91
N ASP A 231 8.61 9.44 15.47
CA ASP A 231 9.94 9.27 14.88
C ASP A 231 10.14 7.80 14.54
N SER A 232 10.39 7.54 13.26
CA SER A 232 10.71 6.19 12.85
C SER A 232 11.98 5.80 13.58
N THR A 233 11.90 4.77 14.42
CA THR A 233 13.08 4.10 15.00
C THR A 233 14.09 3.68 13.93
N ILE A 234 13.66 3.65 12.66
CA ILE A 234 14.46 3.36 11.49
C ILE A 234 14.42 4.58 10.56
N SER A 235 15.43 5.43 10.70
CA SER A 235 15.61 6.59 9.83
C SER A 235 16.64 6.27 8.74
N PRO A 236 16.40 6.72 7.50
CA PRO A 236 17.38 6.53 6.44
C PRO A 236 18.64 7.35 6.69
N LYS A 237 19.81 6.81 6.31
CA LYS A 237 21.09 7.51 6.41
C LYS A 237 21.34 8.49 5.27
N LYS A 238 20.64 8.32 4.15
CA LYS A 238 20.72 9.20 2.98
C LYS A 238 19.41 9.95 2.77
N LYS A 239 19.49 11.11 2.12
CA LYS A 239 18.30 11.87 1.74
C LYS A 239 17.74 11.38 0.40
N ALA A 240 16.42 11.45 0.24
CA ALA A 240 15.71 10.93 -0.92
C ALA A 240 16.15 11.59 -2.25
N ASP A 241 16.50 12.87 -2.23
CA ASP A 241 17.00 13.63 -3.39
C ASP A 241 18.36 13.10 -3.88
N ILE A 242 19.27 12.80 -2.96
CA ILE A 242 20.57 12.19 -3.27
C ILE A 242 20.35 10.80 -3.89
N ILE A 243 19.46 10.00 -3.31
CA ILE A 243 19.14 8.66 -3.79
C ILE A 243 18.54 8.70 -5.20
N LEU A 244 17.61 9.63 -5.44
CA LEU A 244 17.02 9.83 -6.75
C LEU A 244 18.07 10.24 -7.78
N HIS A 245 18.95 11.18 -7.43
CA HIS A 245 20.04 11.60 -8.30
C HIS A 245 20.98 10.43 -8.66
N THR A 246 21.33 9.59 -7.68
CA THR A 246 22.14 8.39 -7.91
C THR A 246 21.44 7.42 -8.86
N ALA A 247 20.15 7.13 -8.66
CA ALA A 247 19.38 6.25 -9.54
C ALA A 247 19.37 6.76 -10.99
N LYS A 248 19.11 8.07 -11.19
CA LYS A 248 19.06 8.70 -12.53
C LYS A 248 20.42 8.75 -13.21
N SER A 249 21.50 8.74 -12.44
CA SER A 249 22.86 8.80 -12.96
C SER A 249 23.40 7.44 -13.38
N ASP A 250 22.79 6.33 -12.92
CA ASP A 250 23.21 4.97 -13.29
C ASP A 250 23.05 4.73 -14.80
N PRO A 251 24.13 4.33 -15.52
CA PRO A 251 24.09 4.10 -16.96
C PRO A 251 23.03 3.08 -17.40
N ARG A 252 22.76 2.05 -16.59
CA ARG A 252 21.76 1.02 -16.90
C ARG A 252 20.35 1.60 -16.83
N ILE A 253 20.05 2.45 -15.83
CA ILE A 253 18.77 3.19 -15.77
C ILE A 253 18.63 4.11 -16.99
N LYS A 254 19.66 4.88 -17.33
CA LYS A 254 19.63 5.74 -18.53
C LYS A 254 19.33 4.96 -19.79
N THR A 255 19.94 3.78 -19.93
CA THR A 255 19.72 2.88 -21.07
C THR A 255 18.28 2.36 -21.11
N VAL A 256 17.74 1.91 -19.99
CA VAL A 256 16.35 1.41 -19.91
C VAL A 256 15.34 2.51 -20.26
N LEU A 257 15.63 3.75 -19.88
CA LEU A 257 14.71 4.89 -20.03
C LEU A 257 14.94 5.74 -21.30
N ALA A 258 15.96 5.46 -22.11
CA ALA A 258 16.41 6.34 -23.21
C ALA A 258 15.30 6.77 -24.17
N ASN A 259 14.35 5.88 -24.46
CA ASN A 259 13.24 6.12 -25.40
C ASN A 259 11.88 6.31 -24.72
N GLN A 260 11.86 6.45 -23.40
CA GLN A 260 10.63 6.55 -22.62
C GLN A 260 10.26 8.02 -22.42
N LYS A 261 9.02 8.39 -22.78
CA LYS A 261 8.48 9.73 -22.57
C LYS A 261 7.58 9.76 -21.34
N GLY A 262 7.52 10.92 -20.68
CA GLY A 262 6.63 11.14 -19.53
C GLY A 262 6.94 10.26 -18.32
N VAL A 263 8.21 9.90 -18.14
CA VAL A 263 8.67 9.12 -16.98
C VAL A 263 8.49 9.93 -15.71
N ARG A 264 7.91 9.30 -14.69
CA ARG A 264 7.76 9.80 -13.32
C ARG A 264 8.58 8.92 -12.39
N GLU A 265 9.05 9.52 -11.30
CA GLU A 265 9.87 8.85 -10.31
C GLU A 265 9.21 8.83 -8.94
N TYR A 266 9.38 7.72 -8.23
CA TYR A 266 8.95 7.58 -6.84
C TYR A 266 10.07 6.95 -6.02
N THR A 267 10.56 7.70 -5.04
CA THR A 267 11.66 7.27 -4.16
C THR A 267 11.09 6.88 -2.81
N TRP A 268 11.46 5.69 -2.34
CA TRP A 268 10.91 5.14 -1.11
C TRP A 268 11.95 4.36 -0.30
N PHE A 269 11.96 4.55 1.01
CA PHE A 269 12.84 3.84 1.93
C PHE A 269 12.15 2.61 2.52
N GLN A 270 12.82 1.46 2.43
CA GLN A 270 12.31 0.15 2.84
C GLN A 270 12.76 -0.24 4.26
N GLY A 271 13.34 0.66 5.03
CA GLY A 271 13.90 0.36 6.36
C GLY A 271 15.35 -0.15 6.36
N PHE A 272 15.86 -0.61 5.23
CA PHE A 272 17.25 -1.08 5.08
C PHE A 272 17.90 -0.72 3.75
N ALA A 273 17.09 -0.38 2.75
CA ALA A 273 17.51 0.02 1.42
C ALA A 273 16.50 1.02 0.85
N TRP A 274 16.92 1.75 -0.17
CA TRP A 274 16.04 2.61 -0.95
C TRP A 274 15.60 1.90 -2.22
N THR A 275 14.40 2.21 -2.67
CA THR A 275 13.88 1.84 -3.99
C THR A 275 13.48 3.10 -4.75
N VAL A 276 13.90 3.21 -6.00
CA VAL A 276 13.47 4.28 -6.92
C VAL A 276 12.72 3.62 -8.07
N SER A 277 11.41 3.82 -8.11
CA SER A 277 10.55 3.34 -9.19
C SER A 277 10.45 4.42 -10.28
N PHE A 278 10.71 4.02 -11.51
CA PHE A 278 10.50 4.81 -12.72
C PHE A 278 9.30 4.24 -13.44
N TYR A 279 8.26 5.05 -13.67
CA TYR A 279 7.01 4.59 -14.25
C TYR A 279 6.45 5.64 -15.21
N ASN A 280 5.53 5.25 -16.08
CA ASN A 280 4.73 6.18 -16.87
C ASN A 280 3.24 5.80 -16.72
N HIS A 281 2.34 6.70 -17.10
CA HIS A 281 0.90 6.51 -16.88
C HIS A 281 0.27 5.34 -17.61
N SER A 282 0.96 4.71 -18.56
CA SER A 282 0.38 3.70 -19.44
C SER A 282 1.02 2.30 -19.30
N TRP A 283 2.11 2.13 -18.53
CA TRP A 283 2.94 0.91 -18.62
C TRP A 283 3.44 0.33 -17.29
N GLY A 284 2.86 0.72 -16.14
CA GLY A 284 3.38 0.26 -14.84
C GLY A 284 4.82 0.70 -14.60
N ASN A 285 5.54 0.04 -13.68
CA ASN A 285 6.95 0.37 -13.43
C ASN A 285 7.81 -0.01 -14.64
N LEU A 286 8.45 0.96 -15.29
CA LEU A 286 9.43 0.76 -16.37
C LEU A 286 10.73 0.17 -15.82
N ALA A 287 11.21 0.73 -14.71
CA ALA A 287 12.39 0.28 -14.00
C ALA A 287 12.27 0.52 -12.50
N ILE A 288 12.97 -0.28 -11.69
CA ILE A 288 13.11 -0.09 -10.25
C ILE A 288 14.60 -0.24 -9.91
N ALA A 289 15.21 0.80 -9.36
CA ALA A 289 16.56 0.74 -8.80
C ALA A 289 16.48 0.45 -7.30
N VAL A 290 17.27 -0.52 -6.81
CA VAL A 290 17.50 -0.75 -5.37
C VAL A 290 18.85 -0.17 -5.01
N ILE A 291 18.86 0.74 -4.03
CA ILE A 291 20.05 1.48 -3.60
C ILE A 291 20.31 1.18 -2.14
N ASP A 292 21.57 0.89 -1.82
CA ASP A 292 22.01 0.67 -0.45
C ASP A 292 21.98 1.98 0.35
N ASP A 293 21.31 1.98 1.50
CA ASP A 293 21.18 3.19 2.31
C ASP A 293 22.51 3.62 2.95
N GLN A 294 23.43 2.70 3.23
CA GLN A 294 24.70 3.05 3.87
C GLN A 294 25.67 3.69 2.88
N THR A 295 25.86 3.05 1.73
CA THR A 295 26.85 3.44 0.72
C THR A 295 26.28 4.38 -0.34
N GLY A 296 24.96 4.42 -0.51
CA GLY A 296 24.29 5.17 -1.58
C GLY A 296 24.48 4.55 -2.97
N LYS A 297 25.04 3.34 -3.09
CA LYS A 297 25.30 2.68 -4.39
C LYS A 297 24.10 1.89 -4.88
N VAL A 298 23.87 1.91 -6.19
CA VAL A 298 22.87 1.04 -6.86
C VAL A 298 23.32 -0.41 -6.76
N LYS A 299 22.51 -1.25 -6.11
CA LYS A 299 22.76 -2.69 -5.95
C LYS A 299 22.12 -3.52 -7.04
N ASP A 300 20.88 -3.17 -7.39
CA ASP A 300 20.05 -3.95 -8.30
C ASP A 300 19.19 -3.03 -9.15
N ILE A 301 18.95 -3.41 -10.39
CA ILE A 301 17.98 -2.76 -11.27
C ILE A 301 17.05 -3.82 -11.84
N LEU A 302 15.76 -3.62 -11.64
CA LEU A 302 14.71 -4.41 -12.26
C LEU A 302 14.09 -3.62 -13.41
N ARG A 303 13.93 -4.23 -14.57
CA ARG A 303 13.22 -3.67 -15.73
C ARG A 303 11.94 -4.47 -15.97
N SER A 304 10.82 -3.79 -16.23
CA SER A 304 9.61 -4.48 -16.72
C SER A 304 9.74 -4.83 -18.21
N LYS A 305 9.39 -6.05 -18.59
CA LYS A 305 9.19 -6.40 -20.01
C LYS A 305 7.79 -5.95 -20.44
N HIS A 306 7.76 -5.19 -21.54
CA HIS A 306 6.65 -4.45 -22.17
C HIS A 306 5.28 -5.16 -22.33
N GLU A 307 5.11 -6.41 -21.93
CA GLU A 307 3.91 -7.22 -22.20
C GLU A 307 3.52 -8.19 -21.06
N THR A 308 4.29 -8.30 -19.96
CA THR A 308 4.06 -9.40 -18.99
C THR A 308 4.10 -9.03 -17.51
N ASP A 309 4.27 -7.75 -17.14
CA ASP A 309 4.52 -7.30 -15.75
C ASP A 309 5.68 -8.02 -15.03
N LYS A 310 6.48 -8.81 -15.76
CA LYS A 310 7.62 -9.56 -15.23
C LYS A 310 8.83 -8.64 -15.14
N LEU A 311 9.29 -8.42 -13.90
CA LEU A 311 10.52 -7.71 -13.59
C LEU A 311 11.74 -8.60 -13.87
N LYS A 312 12.68 -8.09 -14.67
CA LYS A 312 13.95 -8.74 -14.99
C LYS A 312 15.12 -7.95 -14.43
N LEU A 313 16.08 -8.64 -13.84
CA LEU A 313 17.34 -8.05 -13.40
C LEU A 313 18.11 -7.56 -14.62
N VAL A 314 18.59 -6.32 -14.54
CA VAL A 314 19.52 -5.74 -15.50
C VAL A 314 20.92 -5.94 -14.94
N GLU A 315 21.77 -6.62 -15.69
CA GLU A 315 23.18 -6.82 -15.35
C GLU A 315 23.94 -5.49 -15.42
#